data_AF-J5SDZ1-F1
#
_entry.id   AF-J5SDZ1-F1
#
_cell.length_a   1.000
_cell.length_b   1.000
_cell.length_c   1.000
_cell.angle_alpha   90.00
_cell.angle_beta   90.00
_cell.angle_gamma   90.00
#
_symmetry.space_group_name_H-M   'P 1'
#
loop_
_entity.id
_entity.type
_entity.pdbx_description
1 polymer ?
#
loop_
_entity_poly.entity_id
_entity_poly.type
_entity_poly.pdbx_seq_one_letter_code
_entity_poly.pdbx_strand_id
1 'polypeptide(L)'
;MNAQHAAIAKRSLDVDREPNLELVERRTTVDGDVLIVTFRAASVRLLRLASNSFLSSVDLVLRTMAEFAPDPDEVLPTDEELEAIASRAREEGGGRKGIELKGGAGAGGGEEVK
;
A
#
# COMPACT_ATOMS: atom_id res chain seq x y z
N MET A 1 8.30 -7.86 10.27
CA MET A 1 7.15 -8.43 9.52
C MET A 1 6.37 -9.30 10.48
N ASN A 2 5.04 -9.25 10.44
CA ASN A 2 4.18 -10.04 11.33
C ASN A 2 3.15 -10.85 10.51
N ALA A 3 2.29 -11.60 11.20
CA ALA A 3 1.26 -12.42 10.56
C ALA A 3 0.29 -11.62 9.68
N GLN A 4 -0.01 -10.38 10.06
CA GLN A 4 -0.87 -9.48 9.28
C GLN A 4 -0.21 -9.08 7.95
N HIS A 5 1.09 -8.83 7.94
CA HIS A 5 1.85 -8.54 6.72
C HIS A 5 1.82 -9.72 5.75
N ALA A 6 2.02 -10.95 6.22
CA ALA A 6 1.92 -12.14 5.38
C ALA A 6 0.52 -12.29 4.75
N ALA A 7 -0.54 -12.03 5.53
CA ALA A 7 -1.91 -12.05 5.05
C ALA A 7 -2.22 -10.96 4.01
N ILE A 8 -1.69 -9.74 4.20
CA ILE A 8 -1.80 -8.64 3.22
C ILE A 8 -1.09 -9.03 1.93
N ALA A 9 0.16 -9.46 2.02
CA ALA A 9 0.95 -9.87 0.86
C ALA A 9 0.24 -10.97 0.05
N LYS A 10 -0.30 -12.00 0.72
CA LYS A 10 -1.10 -13.05 0.06
C LYS A 10 -2.26 -12.47 -0.75
N ARG A 11 -3.06 -11.58 -0.16
CA ARG A 11 -4.23 -10.98 -0.84
C ARG A 11 -3.81 -10.17 -2.07
N SER A 12 -2.75 -9.39 -1.95
CA SER A 12 -2.21 -8.61 -3.07
C SER A 12 -1.68 -9.48 -4.20
N LEU A 13 -1.05 -10.61 -3.86
CA LEU A 13 -0.42 -11.52 -4.83
C LEU A 13 -1.38 -12.53 -5.48
N ASP A 14 -2.57 -12.73 -4.91
CA ASP A 14 -3.57 -13.67 -5.44
C ASP A 14 -4.52 -13.04 -6.49
N VAL A 15 -4.38 -11.74 -6.78
CA VAL A 15 -5.24 -11.01 -7.73
C VAL A 15 -5.06 -11.52 -9.16
N ASP A 16 -3.82 -11.75 -9.60
CA ASP A 16 -3.53 -12.34 -10.91
C ASP A 16 -3.23 -13.83 -10.78
N ARG A 17 -4.16 -14.64 -11.29
CA ARG A 17 -3.97 -16.08 -11.47
C ARG A 17 -3.35 -16.36 -12.83
N GLU A 18 -2.65 -17.48 -12.93
CA GLU A 18 -2.00 -17.90 -14.15
C GLU A 18 -3.04 -18.10 -15.27
N PRO A 19 -2.81 -17.56 -16.48
CA PRO A 19 -3.80 -17.57 -17.56
C PRO A 19 -4.07 -18.98 -18.12
N ASN A 20 -3.22 -19.96 -17.82
CA ASN A 20 -3.44 -21.36 -18.20
C ASN A 20 -3.10 -22.31 -17.05
N LEU A 21 -4.14 -22.64 -16.27
CA LEU A 21 -4.05 -23.50 -15.09
C LEU A 21 -3.67 -24.96 -15.40
N GLU A 22 -3.82 -25.42 -16.64
CA GLU A 22 -3.41 -26.79 -17.04
C GLU A 22 -1.88 -26.91 -17.17
N LEU A 23 -1.20 -25.81 -17.48
CA LEU A 23 0.23 -25.78 -17.73
C LEU A 23 1.04 -25.30 -16.52
N VAL A 24 0.45 -24.42 -15.71
CA VAL A 24 1.04 -23.89 -14.48
C VAL A 24 -0.06 -23.70 -13.44
N GLU A 25 0.14 -24.29 -12.27
CA GLU A 25 -0.69 -24.14 -11.09
C GLU A 25 0.15 -23.49 -9.98
N ARG A 26 -0.41 -22.47 -9.33
CA ARG A 26 0.15 -21.84 -8.14
C ARG A 26 -0.83 -21.94 -6.99
N ARG A 27 -0.34 -22.37 -5.83
CA ARG A 27 -1.09 -22.37 -4.56
C ARG A 27 -0.36 -21.53 -3.53
N THR A 28 -1.08 -20.57 -2.95
CA THR A 28 -0.55 -19.68 -1.90
C THR A 28 -1.23 -19.97 -0.57
N THR A 29 -0.44 -20.11 0.50
CA THR A 29 -0.91 -20.23 1.89
C THR A 29 -0.09 -19.31 2.80
N VAL A 30 -0.62 -19.00 3.97
CA VAL A 30 0.10 -18.25 5.01
C VAL A 30 0.11 -19.11 6.27
N ASP A 31 1.26 -19.20 6.92
CA ASP A 31 1.46 -19.81 8.23
C ASP A 31 2.16 -18.80 9.13
N GLY A 32 1.43 -18.21 10.07
CA GLY A 32 1.92 -17.08 10.87
C GLY A 32 2.36 -15.91 9.99
N ASP A 33 3.63 -15.52 10.11
CA ASP A 33 4.31 -14.47 9.35
C ASP A 33 4.99 -14.99 8.06
N VAL A 34 4.80 -16.26 7.71
CA VAL A 34 5.40 -16.89 6.53
C VAL A 34 4.40 -17.04 5.40
N LEU A 35 4.73 -16.50 4.22
CA LEU A 35 4.02 -16.73 2.97
C LEU A 35 4.61 -17.95 2.24
N ILE A 36 3.79 -18.98 2.03
CA ILE A 36 4.19 -20.22 1.35
C ILE A 36 3.54 -20.27 -0.02
N VAL A 37 4.37 -20.48 -1.06
CA VAL A 37 3.92 -20.52 -2.45
C VAL A 37 4.42 -21.82 -3.08
N THR A 38 3.49 -22.64 -3.55
CA THR A 38 3.78 -23.91 -4.22
C THR A 38 3.43 -23.78 -5.70
N PHE A 39 4.41 -24.04 -6.57
CA PHE A 39 4.21 -24.10 -8.01
C PHE A 39 4.24 -25.55 -8.50
N ARG A 40 3.34 -25.85 -9.44
CA ARG A 40 3.38 -27.06 -10.26
C ARG A 40 3.30 -26.65 -11.72
N ALA A 41 4.18 -27.18 -12.55
CA ALA A 41 4.20 -26.82 -13.97
C ALA A 41 4.55 -28.02 -14.85
N ALA A 42 4.07 -28.01 -16.09
CA ALA A 42 4.31 -29.07 -17.07
C ALA A 42 5.76 -29.15 -17.57
N SER A 43 6.56 -28.10 -17.36
CA SER A 43 7.99 -28.09 -17.70
C SER A 43 8.79 -27.12 -16.84
N VAL A 44 10.10 -27.35 -16.72
CA VAL A 44 11.03 -26.45 -16.03
C VAL A 44 11.03 -25.05 -16.65
N ARG A 45 10.86 -24.95 -17.98
CA ARG A 45 10.80 -23.65 -18.68
C ARG A 45 9.60 -22.82 -18.22
N LEU A 46 8.44 -23.46 -18.05
CA LEU A 46 7.22 -22.82 -17.57
C LEU A 46 7.34 -22.46 -16.08
N LEU A 47 7.90 -23.35 -15.27
CA LEU A 47 8.18 -23.06 -13.86
C LEU A 47 9.04 -21.80 -13.72
N ARG A 48 10.15 -21.72 -14.46
CA ARG A 48 11.03 -20.54 -14.46
C ARG A 48 10.28 -19.26 -14.83
N LEU A 49 9.46 -19.31 -15.88
CA LEU A 49 8.70 -18.14 -16.33
C LEU A 49 7.71 -17.68 -15.25
N ALA A 50 6.93 -18.61 -14.69
CA ALA A 50 5.93 -18.32 -13.68
C ALA A 50 6.55 -17.81 -12.37
N SER A 51 7.58 -18.50 -11.86
CA SER A 51 8.26 -18.11 -10.63
C SER A 51 8.95 -16.75 -10.76
N ASN A 52 9.59 -16.45 -11.90
CA ASN A 52 10.20 -15.14 -12.11
C ASN A 52 9.16 -14.03 -12.15
N SER A 53 8.05 -14.23 -12.86
CA SER A 53 6.94 -13.27 -12.91
C SER A 53 6.38 -13.02 -11.52
N PHE A 54 6.16 -14.08 -10.75
CA PHE A 54 5.66 -13.98 -9.39
C PHE A 54 6.61 -13.23 -8.47
N LEU A 55 7.92 -13.51 -8.53
CA LEU A 55 8.91 -12.83 -7.70
C LEU A 55 9.04 -11.34 -8.03
N SER A 56 8.82 -10.93 -9.28
CA SER A 56 8.71 -9.50 -9.63
C SER A 56 7.51 -8.84 -8.97
N SER A 57 6.35 -9.51 -8.94
CA SER A 57 5.18 -9.02 -8.21
C SER A 57 5.41 -8.97 -6.70
N VAL A 58 6.14 -9.95 -6.14
CA VAL A 58 6.54 -9.94 -4.73
C VAL A 58 7.42 -8.74 -4.41
N ASP A 59 8.44 -8.45 -5.23
CA ASP A 59 9.30 -7.27 -5.03
C ASP A 59 8.49 -5.97 -5.00
N LEU A 60 7.53 -5.81 -5.92
CA LEU A 60 6.64 -4.65 -5.91
C LEU A 60 5.79 -4.56 -4.64
N VAL A 61 5.16 -5.66 -4.23
CA VAL A 61 4.34 -5.71 -3.02
C VAL A 61 5.18 -5.41 -1.79
N LEU A 62 6.39 -5.97 -1.69
CA LEU A 62 7.29 -5.73 -0.58
C LEU A 62 7.74 -4.27 -0.50
N ARG A 63 8.07 -3.63 -1.62
CA ARG A 63 8.41 -2.19 -1.65
C ARG A 63 7.21 -1.34 -1.24
N THR A 64 6.03 -1.67 -1.74
CA THR A 64 4.79 -0.97 -1.37
C THR A 64 4.52 -1.09 0.12
N MET A 65 4.68 -2.29 0.69
CA MET A 65 4.50 -2.50 2.12
C MET A 65 5.61 -1.83 2.94
N ALA A 66 6.85 -1.80 2.46
CA ALA A 66 7.93 -1.11 3.16
C ALA A 66 7.69 0.41 3.22
N GLU A 67 7.07 1.00 2.19
CA GLU A 67 6.81 2.43 2.12
C GLU A 67 5.50 2.84 2.84
N PHE A 68 4.48 1.98 2.81
CA PHE A 68 3.11 2.37 3.20
C PHE A 68 2.44 1.46 4.22
N ALA A 69 3.03 0.33 4.61
CA ALA A 69 2.41 -0.48 5.65
C ALA A 69 2.50 0.27 6.99
N PRO A 70 1.38 0.42 7.72
CA PRO A 70 1.42 0.97 9.07
C PRO A 70 2.33 0.11 9.94
N ASP A 71 3.00 0.72 10.92
CA ASP A 71 3.80 -0.05 11.86
C ASP A 71 2.84 -1.01 12.60
N PRO A 72 3.11 -2.33 12.58
CA PRO A 72 2.24 -3.30 13.24
C PRO A 72 2.07 -3.07 14.75
N ASP A 73 2.98 -2.33 15.38
CA ASP A 73 2.92 -1.96 16.79
C ASP A 73 2.35 -0.54 17.01
N GLU A 74 2.06 0.20 15.93
CA GLU A 74 1.42 1.51 16.02
C GLU A 74 -0.08 1.34 16.28
N VAL A 75 -0.48 1.71 17.50
CA VAL A 75 -1.90 1.81 17.86
C VAL A 75 -2.48 3.04 17.16
N LEU A 76 -3.15 2.80 16.04
CA LEU A 76 -3.94 3.82 15.38
C LEU A 76 -5.15 4.15 16.27
N PRO A 77 -5.41 5.43 16.59
CA PRO A 77 -6.58 5.80 17.34
C PRO A 77 -7.82 5.40 16.54
N THR A 78 -8.83 4.89 17.26
CA THR A 78 -10.12 4.55 16.68
C THR A 78 -10.80 5.79 16.09
N ASP A 79 -11.76 5.59 15.18
CA ASP A 79 -12.52 6.69 14.57
C ASP A 79 -13.20 7.56 15.65
N GLU A 80 -13.69 6.96 16.73
CA GLU A 80 -14.26 7.66 17.89
C GLU A 80 -13.22 8.49 18.66
N GLU A 81 -12.02 7.94 18.86
CA GLU A 81 -10.91 8.66 19.50
C GLU A 81 -10.40 9.81 18.63
N LEU A 82 -10.31 9.60 17.31
CA LEU A 82 -9.97 10.63 16.33
C LEU A 82 -11.00 11.77 16.35
N GLU A 83 -12.29 11.45 16.42
CA GLU A 83 -13.36 12.44 16.51
C GLU A 83 -13.32 13.21 17.84
N ALA A 84 -13.00 12.54 18.94
CA ALA A 84 -12.79 13.17 20.24
C ALA A 84 -11.54 14.06 20.29
N ILE A 85 -10.45 13.69 19.62
CA ILE A 85 -9.26 14.54 19.48
C ILE A 85 -9.57 15.74 18.59
N ALA A 86 -10.32 15.55 17.51
CA ALA A 86 -10.73 16.62 16.61
C ALA A 86 -11.69 17.61 17.27
N SER A 87 -12.62 17.15 18.11
CA SER A 87 -13.52 18.04 18.87
C SER A 87 -12.76 18.84 19.92
N ARG A 88 -11.88 18.20 20.70
CA ARG A 88 -11.01 18.89 21.67
C ARG A 88 -10.09 19.91 21.01
N ALA A 89 -9.49 19.58 19.86
CA ALA A 89 -8.65 20.52 19.12
C ALA A 89 -9.43 21.73 18.58
N ARG A 90 -10.72 21.56 18.23
CA ARG A 90 -11.60 22.68 17.84
C ARG A 90 -12.00 23.55 19.02
N GLU A 91 -12.22 22.93 20.19
CA GLU A 91 -12.56 23.62 21.44
C GLU A 91 -11.36 24.38 22.02
N GLU A 92 -10.17 23.79 22.02
CA GLU A 92 -8.91 24.42 22.44
C GLU A 92 -8.37 25.42 21.40
N GLY A 93 -8.73 25.24 20.12
CA GLY A 93 -8.31 26.06 18.98
C GLY A 93 -9.05 27.39 18.81
N GLY A 94 -9.81 27.83 19.82
CA GLY A 94 -10.46 29.14 19.86
C GLY A 94 -9.45 30.30 19.98
N GLY A 95 -8.67 30.58 18.93
CA GLY A 95 -7.87 31.80 18.87
C GLY A 95 -6.56 31.81 18.07
N ARG A 96 -6.33 30.92 17.10
CA ARG A 96 -5.22 31.14 16.14
C ARG A 96 -5.74 31.81 14.88
N LYS A 97 -5.45 33.12 14.81
CA LYS A 97 -5.53 33.98 13.61
C LYS A 97 -5.08 33.18 12.39
N GLY A 98 -5.92 33.18 11.34
CA GLY A 98 -5.67 32.43 10.11
C GLY A 98 -4.23 32.60 9.63
N ILE A 99 -3.64 31.52 9.12
CA ILE A 99 -2.34 31.56 8.48
C ILE A 99 -2.42 32.60 7.37
N GLU A 100 -1.78 33.75 7.56
CA GLU A 100 -1.55 34.70 6.49
C GLU A 100 -0.68 33.98 5.46
N LEU A 101 -1.32 33.48 4.40
CA LEU A 101 -0.64 33.14 3.16
C LEU A 101 -0.07 34.46 2.63
N LYS A 102 1.15 34.78 3.04
CA LYS A 102 1.90 35.90 2.49
C LYS A 102 2.04 35.62 1.00
N GLY A 103 1.24 36.33 0.20
CA GLY A 103 1.17 36.18 -1.24
C GLY A 103 2.57 36.16 -1.82
N GLY A 104 2.95 35.00 -2.37
CA GLY A 104 4.15 34.85 -3.15
C GLY A 104 4.10 35.79 -4.34
N ALA A 105 5.24 36.40 -4.62
CA ALA A 105 5.51 37.36 -5.67
C ALA A 105 4.69 37.13 -6.96
N GLY A 106 3.99 38.18 -7.39
CA GLY A 106 3.35 38.24 -8.70
C GLY A 106 4.37 38.01 -9.81
N ALA A 107 4.02 37.12 -10.74
CA ALA A 107 4.69 36.94 -12.01
C ALA A 107 3.77 37.44 -13.13
N GLY A 108 4.26 38.40 -13.92
CA GLY A 108 3.84 38.76 -15.29
C GLY A 108 2.36 39.12 -15.49
N GLY A 109 1.98 40.36 -15.81
CA GLY A 109 2.49 41.08 -16.98
C GLY A 109 1.80 40.57 -18.25
N GLY A 110 0.53 40.93 -18.42
CA GLY A 110 -0.28 40.65 -19.61
C GLY A 110 -1.26 41.79 -19.81
N GLU A 111 -0.82 42.80 -20.55
CA GLU A 111 -1.61 43.94 -20.99
C GLU A 111 -2.48 43.49 -22.18
N GLU A 112 -3.81 43.53 -22.02
CA GLU A 112 -4.74 43.54 -23.15
C GLU A 112 -5.30 44.95 -23.28
N VAL A 113 -4.75 45.71 -24.23
CA VAL A 113 -5.33 46.96 -24.72
C VAL A 113 -6.45 46.65 -25.70
N LYS A 114 -7.57 47.36 -25.53
CA LYS A 114 -8.71 47.42 -26.45
C LYS A 114 -8.46 48.45 -27.55
#